data_AF-A0A8T4G967-F1
#
_entry.id   AF-A0A8T4G967-F1
#
_cell.length_a   1.000
_cell.length_b   1.000
_cell.length_c   1.000
_cell.angle_alpha   90.00
_cell.angle_beta   90.00
_cell.angle_gamma   90.00
#
_symmetry.space_group_name_H-M   'P 1'
#
loop_
_entity.id
_entity.type
_entity.pdbx_description
1 polymer ?
#
loop_
_entity_poly.entity_id
_entity_poly.type
_entity_poly.pdbx_seq_one_letter_code
_entity_poly.pdbx_strand_id
1 'polypeptide(L)'
;MGERCPVCGATSIYFDPARGEYYCPVCGYVYGYEEVPAHHVQIQAKHDVENAKFEWTGTGDDTKNYTLSEIRRMAANLHLPKYIVREAERIYSRVYNADLHRKKGIAAEALAPATLMVACDVHGIDINMDGLYTYAKAEPSAIMRAYIYVHTFSRSKTLMHNTSEGDG
;
A
#
# COMPACT_ATOMS: atom_id res chain seq x y z
N MET A 1 -6.61 -1.95 -27.40
CA MET A 1 -6.26 -0.60 -26.90
C MET A 1 -6.01 -0.70 -25.41
N GLY A 2 -5.00 -0.02 -24.89
CA GLY A 2 -4.22 -0.40 -23.70
C GLY A 2 -4.99 -0.52 -22.38
N GLU A 3 -4.83 -1.66 -21.71
CA GLU A 3 -5.29 -1.97 -20.34
C GLU A 3 -4.31 -1.47 -19.26
N ARG A 4 -3.36 -0.61 -19.66
CA ARG A 4 -2.21 -0.20 -18.84
C ARG A 4 -1.92 1.27 -19.03
N CYS A 5 -1.51 1.91 -17.95
CA CYS A 5 -1.10 3.29 -17.94
C CYS A 5 0.05 3.52 -18.92
N PRO A 6 -0.05 4.48 -19.85
CA PRO A 6 0.99 4.72 -20.85
C PRO A 6 2.29 5.27 -20.23
N VAL A 7 2.22 5.81 -19.02
CA VAL A 7 3.37 6.41 -18.33
C VAL A 7 4.15 5.39 -17.50
N CYS A 8 3.47 4.49 -16.79
CA CYS A 8 4.12 3.58 -15.83
C CYS A 8 3.74 2.10 -15.99
N GLY A 9 2.83 1.77 -16.90
CA GLY A 9 2.38 0.40 -17.12
C GLY A 9 1.36 -0.13 -16.10
N ALA A 10 0.96 0.67 -15.11
CA ALA A 10 -0.01 0.26 -14.09
C ALA A 10 -1.36 -0.12 -14.72
N THR A 11 -1.92 -1.25 -14.28
CA THR A 11 -3.22 -1.78 -14.74
C THR A 11 -4.40 -1.13 -14.02
N SER A 12 -4.17 -0.54 -12.85
CA SER A 12 -5.20 0.12 -12.03
C SER A 12 -5.37 1.59 -12.39
N ILE A 13 -6.60 2.02 -12.68
CA ILE A 13 -6.98 3.41 -12.97
C ILE A 13 -8.09 3.82 -11.99
N TYR A 14 -7.96 5.00 -11.37
CA TYR A 14 -8.89 5.51 -10.35
C TYR A 14 -9.62 6.74 -10.86
N PHE A 15 -10.83 7.00 -10.36
CA PHE A 15 -11.62 8.18 -10.70
C PHE A 15 -11.66 9.15 -9.52
N ASP A 16 -11.36 10.43 -9.78
CA ASP A 16 -11.54 11.52 -8.83
C ASP A 16 -12.92 12.18 -9.06
N PRO A 17 -13.93 11.90 -8.22
CA PRO A 17 -15.27 12.45 -8.39
C PRO A 17 -15.34 13.96 -8.13
N ALA A 18 -14.38 14.57 -7.43
CA ALA A 18 -14.37 16.01 -7.20
C ALA A 18 -13.96 16.79 -8.46
N ARG A 19 -13.18 16.15 -9.35
CA ARG A 19 -12.62 16.77 -10.56
C ARG A 19 -13.21 16.21 -11.85
N GLY A 20 -13.86 15.05 -11.79
CA GLY A 20 -14.39 14.38 -12.98
C GLY A 20 -13.30 13.74 -13.85
N GLU A 21 -12.17 13.37 -13.25
CA GLU A 21 -10.97 12.95 -13.98
C GLU A 21 -10.56 11.53 -13.57
N TYR A 22 -10.10 10.73 -14.55
CA TYR A 22 -9.46 9.45 -14.27
C TYR A 22 -7.96 9.66 -14.12
N TYR A 23 -7.33 9.04 -13.13
CA TYR A 23 -5.90 9.15 -12.91
C TYR A 23 -5.26 7.82 -12.54
N CYS A 24 -3.98 7.68 -12.86
CA CYS A 24 -3.17 6.56 -12.44
C CYS A 24 -2.67 6.78 -11.00
N PRO A 25 -2.97 5.89 -10.04
CA PRO A 25 -2.53 6.05 -8.65
C PRO A 25 -1.01 5.84 -8.49
N VAL A 26 -0.36 5.21 -9.48
CA VAL A 26 1.08 4.89 -9.43
C VAL A 26 1.94 6.08 -9.87
N CYS A 27 1.54 6.80 -10.93
CA CYS A 27 2.35 7.89 -11.49
C CYS A 27 1.65 9.25 -11.55
N GLY A 28 0.35 9.33 -11.21
CA GLY A 28 -0.42 10.57 -11.25
C GLY A 28 -0.84 11.02 -12.65
N TYR A 29 -0.61 10.20 -13.69
CA TYR A 29 -1.08 10.50 -15.04
C TYR A 29 -2.61 10.62 -15.07
N VAL A 30 -3.12 11.74 -15.58
CA VAL A 30 -4.55 12.03 -15.72
C VAL A 30 -4.98 11.71 -17.14
N TYR A 31 -5.99 10.86 -17.31
CA TYR A 31 -6.55 10.46 -18.60
C TYR A 31 -7.56 11.50 -19.10
N GLY A 32 -7.59 11.73 -20.41
CA GLY A 32 -8.66 12.50 -21.06
C GLY A 32 -9.96 11.71 -21.17
N TYR A 33 -11.09 12.41 -21.32
CA TYR A 33 -12.45 11.81 -21.40
C TYR A 33 -12.62 10.78 -22.53
N GLU A 34 -11.82 10.85 -23.59
CA GLU A 34 -11.88 9.94 -24.76
C GLU A 34 -10.92 8.74 -24.66
N GLU A 35 -10.07 8.68 -23.63
CA GLU A 35 -8.98 7.69 -23.49
C GLU A 35 -9.22 6.66 -22.39
N VAL A 36 -10.40 6.65 -21.76
CA VAL A 36 -10.72 5.77 -20.63
C VAL A 36 -11.08 4.36 -21.15
N PRO A 37 -10.32 3.30 -20.79
CA PRO A 37 -10.62 1.94 -21.24
C PRO A 37 -12.00 1.48 -20.75
N ALA A 38 -12.80 0.90 -21.64
CA ALA A 38 -14.22 0.55 -21.44
C ALA A 38 -14.51 -0.51 -20.34
N HIS A 39 -13.49 -0.96 -19.60
CA HIS A 39 -13.60 -1.99 -18.57
C HIS A 39 -13.01 -1.50 -17.25
N HIS A 40 -13.68 -0.53 -16.60
CA HIS A 40 -13.44 -0.26 -15.19
C HIS A 40 -14.77 -0.11 -14.46
N VAL A 41 -15.02 -1.09 -13.60
CA VAL A 41 -16.11 -1.15 -12.64
C VAL A 41 -16.10 0.13 -11.82
N GLN A 42 -17.22 0.85 -11.85
CA GLN A 42 -17.53 1.85 -10.85
C GLN A 42 -17.62 1.15 -9.49
N ILE A 43 -16.57 1.25 -8.66
CA ILE A 43 -16.73 1.00 -7.23
C ILE A 43 -17.51 2.20 -6.70
N GLN A 44 -18.83 2.13 -6.79
CA GLN A 44 -19.70 3.04 -6.08
C GLN A 44 -19.45 2.82 -4.58
N ALA A 45 -18.92 3.88 -3.96
CA ALA A 45 -18.73 3.98 -2.53
C ALA A 45 -20.03 3.68 -1.79
N LYS A 46 -20.10 2.51 -1.15
CA LYS A 46 -20.90 2.29 0.06
C LYS A 46 -20.26 1.17 0.86
N HIS A 47 -19.43 1.52 1.83
CA HIS A 47 -19.46 0.86 3.12
C HIS A 47 -19.11 1.92 4.14
N ASP A 48 -20.12 2.29 4.94
CA ASP A 48 -19.95 3.06 6.16
C ASP A 48 -19.04 2.26 7.09
N VAL A 49 -17.74 2.52 7.02
CA VAL A 49 -16.81 2.12 8.08
C VAL A 49 -17.05 3.14 9.18
N GLU A 50 -17.94 2.79 10.11
CA GLU A 50 -18.13 3.60 11.31
C GLU A 50 -16.76 3.80 11.98
N ASN A 51 -16.38 5.07 12.04
CA ASN A 51 -15.22 5.60 12.73
C ASN A 51 -15.21 5.14 14.20
N ALA A 52 -14.67 3.96 14.47
CA ALA A 52 -14.14 3.67 15.78
C ALA A 52 -12.82 4.46 15.90
N LYS A 53 -12.88 5.63 16.54
CA LYS A 53 -11.69 6.33 17.01
C LYS A 53 -10.90 5.38 17.91
N PHE A 54 -9.90 4.73 17.35
CA PHE A 54 -9.03 3.83 18.08
C PHE A 54 -7.99 4.65 18.83
N GLU A 55 -8.14 4.73 20.15
CA GLU A 55 -7.19 5.40 21.03
C GLU A 55 -6.20 4.35 21.57
N TRP A 56 -5.01 4.30 20.96
CA TRP A 56 -3.95 3.33 21.29
C TRP A 56 -2.91 3.94 22.24
N THR A 57 -2.61 3.24 23.34
CA THR A 57 -1.78 3.73 24.46
C THR A 57 -0.45 2.97 24.67
N GLY A 58 -0.02 2.16 23.70
CA GLY A 58 1.16 1.29 23.85
C GLY A 58 2.52 1.98 23.67
N THR A 59 3.60 1.25 23.98
CA THR A 59 4.99 1.71 23.79
C THR A 59 5.48 1.43 22.37
N GLY A 60 6.56 2.08 21.91
CA GLY A 60 7.01 1.98 20.50
C GLY A 60 7.13 0.54 19.97
N ASP A 61 7.69 -0.37 20.77
CA ASP A 61 7.86 -1.77 20.38
C ASP A 61 6.52 -2.51 20.21
N ASP A 62 5.49 -2.12 20.96
CA ASP A 62 4.13 -2.67 20.83
C ASP A 62 3.51 -2.29 19.48
N THR A 63 3.76 -1.06 18.99
CA THR A 63 3.28 -0.62 17.66
C THR A 63 3.90 -1.46 16.55
N LYS A 64 5.22 -1.69 16.66
CA LYS A 64 5.97 -2.46 15.68
C LYS A 64 5.46 -3.89 15.59
N ASN A 65 5.33 -4.55 16.73
CA ASN A 65 4.88 -5.94 16.81
C ASN A 65 3.42 -6.10 16.36
N TYR A 66 2.55 -5.15 16.72
CA TYR A 66 1.17 -5.11 16.23
C TYR A 66 1.12 -5.03 14.71
N THR A 67 1.86 -4.09 14.11
CA THR A 67 1.85 -3.88 12.66
C THR A 67 2.42 -5.10 11.91
N LEU A 68 3.49 -5.71 12.41
CA LEU A 68 4.03 -6.96 11.84
C LEU A 68 3.00 -8.09 11.88
N SER A 69 2.22 -8.17 12.96
CA SER A 69 1.14 -9.15 13.08
C SER A 69 0.01 -8.87 12.08
N GLU A 70 -0.34 -7.60 11.85
CA GLU A 70 -1.32 -7.22 10.83
C GLU A 70 -0.83 -7.52 9.41
N ILE A 71 0.45 -7.32 9.10
CA ILE A 71 1.05 -7.71 7.80
C ILE A 71 0.85 -9.22 7.56
N ARG A 72 1.20 -10.06 8.54
CA ARG A 72 1.04 -11.52 8.45
C ARG A 72 -0.42 -11.93 8.31
N ARG A 73 -1.31 -11.34 9.11
CA ARG A 73 -2.76 -11.60 9.06
C ARG A 73 -3.33 -11.26 7.69
N MET A 74 -3.05 -10.08 7.16
CA MET A 74 -3.54 -9.64 5.86
C MET A 74 -2.98 -10.51 4.73
N ALA A 75 -1.68 -10.78 4.74
CA ALA A 75 -1.06 -11.63 3.73
C ALA A 75 -1.64 -13.05 3.69
N ALA A 76 -1.96 -13.63 4.84
CA ALA A 76 -2.61 -14.93 4.92
C ALA A 76 -4.01 -14.92 4.28
N ASN A 77 -4.82 -13.89 4.56
CA ASN A 77 -6.16 -13.72 3.98
C ASN A 77 -6.14 -13.40 2.48
N LEU A 78 -5.04 -12.82 2.00
CA LEU A 78 -4.80 -12.54 0.58
C LEU A 78 -4.06 -13.67 -0.14
N HIS A 79 -3.77 -14.78 0.55
CA HIS A 79 -3.04 -15.92 0.03
C HIS A 79 -1.66 -15.57 -0.57
N LEU A 80 -0.98 -14.59 0.01
CA LEU A 80 0.33 -14.15 -0.47
C LEU A 80 1.44 -15.15 -0.09
N PRO A 81 2.42 -15.39 -0.97
CA PRO A 81 3.55 -16.25 -0.67
C PRO A 81 4.39 -15.77 0.52
N LYS A 82 4.99 -16.71 1.27
CA LYS A 82 5.82 -16.40 2.45
C LYS A 82 7.00 -15.45 2.16
N TYR A 83 7.55 -15.46 0.95
CA TYR A 83 8.65 -14.58 0.61
C TYR A 83 8.21 -13.10 0.51
N ILE A 84 6.97 -12.84 0.10
CA ILE A 84 6.38 -11.50 0.09
C ILE A 84 6.15 -11.00 1.50
N VAL A 85 5.70 -11.88 2.40
CA VAL A 85 5.53 -11.53 3.81
C VAL A 85 6.87 -11.11 4.42
N ARG A 86 7.93 -11.89 4.19
CA ARG A 86 9.29 -11.53 4.66
C ARG A 86 9.75 -10.19 4.09
N GLU A 87 9.49 -9.93 2.80
CA GLU A 87 9.87 -8.67 2.18
C GLU A 87 9.08 -7.48 2.75
N ALA A 88 7.77 -7.64 2.97
CA ALA A 88 6.93 -6.63 3.60
C ALA A 88 7.38 -6.33 5.04
N GLU A 89 7.70 -7.36 5.84
CA GLU A 89 8.24 -7.19 7.19
C GLU A 89 9.60 -6.46 7.19
N ARG A 90 10.46 -6.76 6.22
CA ARG A 90 11.75 -6.08 6.02
C ARG A 90 11.58 -4.61 5.67
N ILE A 91 10.69 -4.30 4.71
CA ILE A 91 10.35 -2.93 4.32
C ILE A 91 9.77 -2.18 5.53
N TYR A 92 8.79 -2.76 6.21
CA TYR A 92 8.18 -2.15 7.41
C TYR A 92 9.22 -1.87 8.50
N SER A 93 10.11 -2.82 8.77
CA SER A 93 11.16 -2.63 9.79
C SER A 93 12.08 -1.46 9.45
N ARG A 94 12.40 -1.25 8.17
CA ARG A 94 13.18 -0.10 7.71
C ARG A 94 12.41 1.23 7.87
N VAL A 95 11.12 1.22 7.53
CA VAL A 95 10.22 2.38 7.70
C VAL A 95 10.09 2.74 9.19
N TYR A 96 9.93 1.74 10.05
CA TYR A 96 9.83 1.90 11.49
C TYR A 96 11.11 2.51 12.08
N ASN A 97 12.27 1.89 11.78
CA ASN A 97 13.58 2.33 12.28
C ASN A 97 14.01 3.71 11.77
N ALA A 98 13.42 4.18 10.65
CA ALA A 98 13.63 5.53 10.12
C ALA A 98 12.61 6.56 10.66
N ASP A 99 11.83 6.20 11.69
CA ASP A 99 10.76 7.01 12.31
C ASP A 99 9.69 7.52 11.34
N LEU A 100 9.60 6.91 10.17
CA LEU A 100 8.64 7.30 9.14
C LEU A 100 7.21 6.99 9.57
N HIS A 101 7.04 5.97 10.42
CA HIS A 101 5.76 5.58 10.99
C HIS A 101 5.07 6.68 11.81
N ARG A 102 5.82 7.73 12.24
CA ARG A 102 5.29 8.88 13.01
C ARG A 102 5.14 10.15 12.18
N LYS A 103 5.44 10.12 10.88
CA LYS A 103 5.35 11.33 10.05
C LYS A 103 3.92 11.80 9.90
N LYS A 104 3.73 13.12 10.00
CA LYS A 104 2.43 13.77 9.86
C LYS A 104 1.78 13.37 8.53
N GLY A 105 0.55 12.88 8.59
CA GLY A 105 -0.24 12.45 7.43
C GLY A 105 -0.17 10.96 7.09
N ILE A 106 0.62 10.18 7.83
CA ILE A 106 0.65 8.71 7.72
C ILE A 106 -0.14 8.13 8.90
N ALA A 107 -1.18 7.36 8.61
CA ALA A 107 -1.90 6.58 9.61
C ALA A 107 -1.13 5.29 9.92
N ALA A 108 -1.01 4.92 11.19
CA ALA A 108 -0.29 3.72 11.58
C ALA A 108 -0.96 2.45 11.01
N GLU A 109 -2.29 2.41 11.00
CA GLU A 109 -3.07 1.29 10.45
C GLU A 109 -2.89 1.14 8.93
N ALA A 110 -2.51 2.21 8.25
CA ALA A 110 -2.28 2.21 6.80
C ALA A 110 -0.91 1.61 6.41
N LEU A 111 0.02 1.44 7.36
CA LEU A 111 1.38 0.96 7.08
C LEU A 111 1.41 -0.53 6.72
N ALA A 112 0.59 -1.37 7.37
CA ALA A 112 0.51 -2.79 7.06
C ALA A 112 0.07 -3.05 5.60
N PRO A 113 -1.09 -2.55 5.13
CA PRO A 113 -1.47 -2.71 3.72
C PRO A 113 -0.49 -2.04 2.76
N ALA A 114 0.01 -0.84 3.08
CA ALA A 114 0.97 -0.14 2.22
C ALA A 114 2.27 -0.92 2.01
N THR A 115 2.83 -1.51 3.07
CA THR A 115 4.07 -2.29 2.97
C THR A 115 3.88 -3.60 2.21
N LEU A 116 2.71 -4.23 2.33
CA LEU A 116 2.33 -5.37 1.49
C LEU A 116 2.23 -4.98 0.01
N MET A 117 1.56 -3.86 -0.29
CA MET A 117 1.47 -3.35 -1.66
C MET A 117 2.85 -3.09 -2.26
N VAL A 118 3.77 -2.46 -1.51
CA VAL A 118 5.14 -2.22 -1.99
C VAL A 118 5.90 -3.53 -2.20
N ALA A 119 5.78 -4.50 -1.29
CA ALA A 119 6.42 -5.80 -1.46
C ALA A 119 5.91 -6.53 -2.71
N CYS A 120 4.60 -6.52 -2.95
CA CYS A 120 4.00 -7.09 -4.15
C CYS A 120 4.48 -6.38 -5.42
N ASP A 121 4.52 -5.04 -5.44
CA ASP A 121 4.98 -4.23 -6.57
C ASP A 121 6.44 -4.51 -6.92
N VAL A 122 7.33 -4.57 -5.93
CA VAL A 122 8.76 -4.91 -6.10
C VAL A 122 8.94 -6.29 -6.73
N HIS A 123 8.05 -7.24 -6.43
CA HIS A 123 8.10 -8.61 -6.94
C HIS A 123 7.19 -8.87 -8.14
N GLY A 124 6.50 -7.85 -8.67
CA GLY A 124 5.60 -7.98 -9.81
C GLY A 124 4.39 -8.90 -9.56
N ILE A 125 3.85 -8.89 -8.33
CA ILE A 125 2.66 -9.66 -7.96
C ILE A 125 1.45 -8.73 -7.94
N ASP A 126 0.43 -9.08 -8.72
CA ASP A 126 -0.85 -8.38 -8.67
C ASP A 126 -1.62 -8.77 -7.40
N ILE A 127 -2.03 -7.76 -6.64
CA ILE A 127 -2.83 -7.92 -5.42
C ILE A 127 -4.30 -7.63 -5.70
N ASN A 128 -5.20 -8.40 -5.11
CA ASN A 128 -6.62 -8.07 -5.13
C ASN A 128 -6.87 -6.86 -4.20
N MET A 129 -7.12 -5.69 -4.80
CA MET A 129 -7.35 -4.44 -4.06
C MET A 129 -8.62 -4.48 -3.22
N ASP A 130 -9.71 -5.08 -3.71
CA ASP A 130 -10.96 -5.20 -2.96
C ASP A 130 -10.77 -6.08 -1.72
N GLY A 131 -10.05 -7.19 -1.88
CA GLY A 131 -9.62 -8.03 -0.78
C GLY A 131 -8.75 -7.28 0.23
N LEU A 132 -7.78 -6.50 -0.26
CA LEU A 132 -6.90 -5.72 0.60
C LEU A 132 -7.67 -4.68 1.42
N TYR A 133 -8.60 -3.94 0.80
CA TYR A 133 -9.44 -2.97 1.49
C TYR A 133 -10.40 -3.62 2.49
N THR A 134 -10.92 -4.81 2.17
CA THR A 134 -11.79 -5.58 3.08
C THR A 134 -11.07 -5.97 4.38
N TYR A 135 -9.78 -6.29 4.31
CA TYR A 135 -9.01 -6.73 5.48
C TYR A 135 -8.23 -5.61 6.18
N ALA A 136 -8.13 -4.44 5.57
CA ALA A 136 -7.45 -3.28 6.13
C ALA A 136 -8.33 -2.58 7.17
N LYS A 137 -7.70 -2.03 8.21
CA LYS A 137 -8.37 -1.18 9.22
C LYS A 137 -8.21 0.31 8.90
N ALA A 138 -7.93 0.65 7.64
CA ALA A 138 -7.61 1.99 7.21
C ALA A 138 -8.35 2.33 5.94
N GLU A 139 -8.75 3.60 5.81
CA GLU A 139 -9.40 4.12 4.62
C GLU A 139 -8.49 4.02 3.38
N PRO A 140 -9.03 3.72 2.18
CA PRO A 140 -8.24 3.59 0.95
C PRO A 140 -7.32 4.78 0.67
N SER A 141 -7.80 6.00 0.95
CA SER A 141 -7.00 7.22 0.78
C SER A 141 -5.80 7.30 1.72
N ALA A 142 -5.93 6.77 2.95
CA ALA A 142 -4.83 6.69 3.92
C ALA A 142 -3.82 5.62 3.52
N ILE A 143 -4.29 4.47 3.05
CA ILE A 143 -3.46 3.39 2.50
C ILE A 143 -2.61 3.91 1.34
N MET A 144 -3.23 4.61 0.38
CA MET A 144 -2.50 5.14 -0.78
C MET A 144 -1.46 6.20 -0.41
N ARG A 145 -1.77 7.09 0.56
CA ARG A 145 -0.77 8.03 1.09
C ARG A 145 0.43 7.30 1.71
N ALA A 146 0.17 6.28 2.53
CA ALA A 146 1.22 5.47 3.13
C ALA A 146 2.01 4.69 2.06
N TYR A 147 1.35 4.13 1.04
CA TYR A 147 1.98 3.42 -0.07
C TYR A 147 2.98 4.30 -0.82
N ILE A 148 2.57 5.48 -1.28
CA ILE A 148 3.47 6.42 -2.00
C ILE A 148 4.69 6.73 -1.13
N TYR A 149 4.48 6.93 0.17
CA TYR A 149 5.54 7.27 1.10
C TYR A 149 6.55 6.12 1.27
N VAL A 150 6.06 4.91 1.55
CA VAL A 150 6.88 3.70 1.73
C VAL A 150 7.59 3.32 0.43
N HIS A 151 6.89 3.42 -0.72
CA HIS A 151 7.44 3.13 -2.03
C HIS A 151 8.58 4.11 -2.38
N THR A 152 8.37 5.41 -2.18
CA THR A 152 9.40 6.44 -2.40
C THR A 152 10.63 6.19 -1.51
N PHE A 153 10.40 5.90 -0.22
CA PHE A 153 11.47 5.56 0.71
C PHE A 153 12.25 4.31 0.29
N SER A 154 11.55 3.28 -0.19
CA SER A 154 12.15 2.02 -0.61
C SER A 154 13.05 2.18 -1.85
N ARG A 155 12.75 3.16 -2.71
CA ARG A 155 13.52 3.49 -3.92
C ARG A 155 14.68 4.46 -3.69
N SER A 156 14.71 5.20 -2.58
CA SER A 156 15.84 6.08 -2.26
C SER A 156 17.10 5.24 -1.97
N LYS A 157 18.06 5.27 -2.90
CA LYS A 157 19.32 4.48 -2.97
C LYS A 157 20.24 4.50 -1.73
N THR A 158 19.92 5.23 -0.66
CA THR A 158 20.84 5.48 0.45
C THR A 158 20.94 4.35 1.49
N LEU A 159 20.13 3.28 1.41
CA LEU A 159 20.14 2.20 2.43
C LEU A 159 20.05 0.78 1.83
N MET A 160 20.62 0.55 0.65
CA MET A 160 20.73 -0.79 0.03
C MET A 160 22.02 -1.56 0.39
N HIS A 161 22.87 -1.00 1.26
CA HIS A 161 24.07 -1.68 1.75
C HIS A 161 23.78 -2.17 3.18
N ASN A 162 23.34 -3.42 3.29
CA ASN A 162 23.58 -4.36 4.39
C ASN A 162 22.54 -5.49 4.36
N THR A 163 22.66 -6.36 3.35
CA THR A 163 22.33 -7.78 3.50
C THR A 163 23.39 -8.56 2.73
N SER A 164 24.61 -8.52 3.26
CA SER A 164 25.57 -9.60 3.09
C SER A 164 25.38 -10.56 4.26
N GLU A 165 25.22 -11.84 3.90
CA GLU A 165 25.62 -13.03 4.68
C GLU A 165 24.66 -13.57 5.75
N GLY A 166 24.28 -14.83 5.55
CA GLY A 166 23.58 -15.68 6.50
C GLY A 166 23.12 -17.02 5.93
N ASP A 167 23.84 -17.61 4.97
CA ASP A 167 23.76 -19.05 4.71
C ASP A 167 24.73 -19.73 5.69
N GLY A 168 24.18 -20.53 6.60
CA GLY A 168 24.89 -21.37 7.55
C GLY A 168 24.06 -22.60 7.88
#